data_AF-D0NZM5-F1
#
_entry.id   AF-D0NZM5-F1
#
_cell.length_a   1.000
_cell.length_b   1.000
_cell.length_c   1.000
_cell.angle_alpha   90.00
_cell.angle_beta   90.00
_cell.angle_gamma   90.00
#
_symmetry.space_group_name_H-M   'P 1'
#
loop_
_entity.id
_entity.type
_entity.pdbx_description
1 polymer ?
#
loop_
_entity_poly.entity_id
_entity_poly.type
_entity_poly.pdbx_seq_one_letter_code
_entity_poly.pdbx_strand_id
1 'polypeptide(L)'
;MAVLFRKSRRLDAYVPSLVGVELAREVYIRGNDEVVGITDTGLYLYHLSARKVVMYNCWANKADEAETNPCDHGTHVAGLLAGSSIRGKHANLGIGDKTRISFMDIGTQGETCAGQLHCASNDAGAKIFSFSWGTPGSDYSSQARDLDAFIYENLDVLVVVAAGNSGESSTTGQRTISSPSGAKIVISVGVSLNSAASFTNFGCPDVFNERTVASFSSARFTTDGRLKPDVVAPGMSLFHCSLQGTSQAVWPGDHWCRCTST
;
A
#
# COMPACT_ATOMS: atom_id res chain seq x y z
N MET A 1 23.75 -12.97 -26.34
CA MET A 1 24.20 -12.84 -24.94
C MET A 1 23.01 -12.28 -24.15
N ALA A 2 22.12 -13.15 -23.67
CA ALA A 2 20.85 -12.75 -23.05
C ALA A 2 21.05 -12.52 -21.55
N VAL A 3 20.83 -11.28 -21.10
CA VAL A 3 20.86 -10.92 -19.68
C VAL A 3 19.59 -11.49 -19.04
N LEU A 4 19.75 -12.57 -18.27
CA LEU A 4 18.71 -13.17 -17.42
C LEU A 4 18.35 -12.18 -16.29
N PHE A 5 17.33 -11.36 -16.50
CA PHE A 5 16.75 -10.56 -15.42
C PHE A 5 15.86 -11.44 -14.55
N ARG A 6 16.33 -11.76 -13.33
CA ARG A 6 15.51 -12.38 -12.28
C ARG A 6 14.41 -11.41 -11.84
N LYS A 7 13.18 -11.65 -12.29
CA LYS A 7 11.96 -10.99 -11.80
C LYS A 7 11.64 -11.52 -10.41
N SER A 8 11.48 -10.63 -9.44
CA SER A 8 11.02 -10.95 -8.08
C SER A 8 10.23 -9.75 -7.56
N ARG A 9 9.19 -10.01 -6.76
CA ARG A 9 8.46 -9.00 -5.99
C ARG A 9 9.44 -8.37 -4.98
N ARG A 10 9.98 -7.18 -5.27
CA ARG A 10 11.01 -6.51 -4.46
C ARG A 10 10.46 -5.21 -3.88
N LEU A 11 10.60 -5.03 -2.56
CA LEU A 11 10.75 -3.69 -2.01
C LEU A 11 12.00 -3.08 -2.66
N ASP A 12 11.92 -1.86 -3.17
CA ASP A 12 13.09 -1.18 -3.70
C ASP A 12 14.15 -1.09 -2.58
N ALA A 13 15.40 -1.42 -2.94
CA ALA A 13 16.48 -1.67 -1.98
C ALA A 13 16.79 -0.46 -1.09
N TYR A 14 16.42 0.75 -1.53
CA TYR A 14 16.73 1.99 -0.84
C TYR A 14 15.59 2.52 0.02
N VAL A 15 14.38 1.95 -0.07
CA VAL A 15 13.24 2.42 0.73
C VAL A 15 13.47 2.27 2.23
N PRO A 16 13.98 1.12 2.75
CA PRO A 16 14.22 0.97 4.18
C PRO A 16 15.18 2.02 4.75
N SER A 17 16.25 2.36 4.05
CA SER A 17 17.20 3.37 4.52
C SER A 17 16.61 4.79 4.43
N LEU A 18 15.91 5.09 3.33
CA LEU A 18 15.30 6.41 3.08
C LEU A 18 14.27 6.81 4.15
N VAL A 19 13.51 5.85 4.67
CA VAL A 19 12.51 6.09 5.73
C VAL A 19 13.01 5.71 7.13
N GLY A 20 14.31 5.47 7.32
CA GLY A 20 14.92 5.23 8.64
C GLY A 20 14.65 3.86 9.27
N VAL A 21 14.16 2.89 8.50
CA VAL A 21 13.86 1.53 8.98
C VAL A 21 15.13 0.77 9.37
N GLU A 22 16.25 1.03 8.70
CA GLU A 22 17.53 0.42 9.08
C GLU A 22 17.96 0.85 10.49
N LEU A 23 17.89 2.15 10.78
CA LEU A 23 18.16 2.69 12.12
C LEU A 23 17.18 2.15 13.17
N ALA A 24 15.89 2.03 12.83
CA ALA A 24 14.90 1.42 13.71
C ALA A 24 15.24 -0.04 14.04
N ARG A 25 15.73 -0.80 13.04
CA ARG A 25 16.13 -2.21 13.22
C ARG A 25 17.38 -2.37 14.08
N GLU A 26 18.33 -1.42 14.02
CA GLU A 26 19.53 -1.41 14.87
C GLU A 26 19.18 -1.34 16.38
N VAL A 27 18.09 -0.64 16.71
CA VAL A 27 17.52 -0.58 18.07
C VAL A 27 16.37 -1.56 18.29
N TYR A 28 16.27 -2.60 17.45
CA TYR A 28 15.31 -3.72 17.56
C TYR A 28 13.82 -3.35 17.38
N ILE A 29 13.50 -2.21 16.79
CA ILE A 29 12.13 -1.83 16.41
C ILE A 29 11.80 -2.48 15.06
N ARG A 30 11.04 -3.58 15.11
CA ARG A 30 10.66 -4.38 13.93
C ARG A 30 9.17 -4.72 13.85
N GLY A 31 8.38 -4.13 14.76
CA GLY A 31 6.96 -4.41 14.94
C GLY A 31 6.65 -5.76 15.58
N ASN A 32 7.51 -6.21 16.52
CA ASN A 32 7.21 -7.40 17.33
C ASN A 32 5.90 -7.21 18.09
N ASP A 33 5.10 -8.27 18.21
CA ASP A 33 3.81 -8.33 18.91
C ASP A 33 2.68 -7.44 18.35
N GLU A 34 3.00 -6.46 17.52
CA GLU A 34 2.04 -5.61 16.83
C GLU A 34 1.23 -6.37 15.77
N VAL A 35 -0.07 -6.06 15.72
CA VAL A 35 -0.99 -6.47 14.66
C VAL A 35 -1.40 -5.23 13.87
N VAL A 36 -1.26 -5.27 12.55
CA VAL A 36 -1.74 -4.21 11.66
C VAL A 36 -2.89 -4.72 10.81
N GLY A 37 -3.98 -3.96 10.80
CA GLY A 37 -5.12 -4.16 9.93
C GLY A 37 -4.81 -3.68 8.51
N ILE A 38 -5.02 -4.53 7.51
CA ILE A 38 -4.94 -4.16 6.09
C ILE A 38 -6.29 -4.44 5.46
N THR A 39 -6.83 -3.46 4.75
CA THR A 39 -8.03 -3.62 3.91
C THR A 39 -7.63 -3.44 2.47
N ASP A 40 -7.73 -4.48 1.64
CA ASP A 40 -7.26 -4.44 0.26
C ASP A 40 -7.86 -5.60 -0.58
N THR A 41 -7.44 -5.76 -1.82
CA THR A 41 -8.03 -6.63 -2.84
C THR A 41 -7.77 -8.13 -2.65
N GLY A 42 -7.40 -8.56 -1.46
CA GLY A 42 -7.02 -9.94 -1.17
C GLY A 42 -5.51 -10.16 -1.00
N LEU A 43 -5.16 -11.32 -0.44
CA LEU A 43 -3.80 -11.67 -0.05
C LEU A 43 -3.47 -13.09 -0.52
N TYR A 44 -2.48 -13.21 -1.39
CA TYR A 44 -1.99 -14.50 -1.86
C TYR A 44 -1.27 -15.27 -0.74
N LEU A 45 -1.97 -16.23 -0.13
CA LEU A 45 -1.48 -17.04 0.99
C LEU A 45 -0.77 -18.33 0.54
N TYR A 46 0.25 -18.24 -0.33
CA TYR A 46 0.96 -19.44 -0.80
C TYR A 46 2.09 -19.87 0.13
N HIS A 47 1.72 -20.32 1.33
CA HIS A 47 2.53 -21.22 2.14
C HIS A 47 1.65 -21.88 3.21
N LEU A 48 1.84 -23.18 3.45
CA LEU A 48 1.10 -24.03 4.41
C LEU A 48 1.19 -23.60 5.89
N SER A 49 1.69 -22.39 6.15
CA SER A 49 1.84 -21.80 7.47
C SER A 49 1.92 -20.28 7.33
N ALA A 50 0.85 -19.62 6.89
CA ALA A 50 0.67 -18.16 6.88
C ALA A 50 0.70 -17.56 8.31
N ARG A 51 1.73 -17.88 9.09
CA ARG A 51 1.86 -17.70 10.54
C ARG A 51 1.75 -16.25 10.99
N LYS A 52 2.00 -15.31 10.08
CA LYS A 52 1.92 -13.87 10.35
C LYS A 52 0.52 -13.30 10.14
N VAL A 53 -0.34 -13.98 9.39
CA VAL A 53 -1.73 -13.58 9.19
C VAL A 53 -2.52 -14.18 10.34
N VAL A 54 -2.96 -13.33 11.27
CA VAL A 54 -3.70 -13.75 12.47
C VAL A 54 -5.20 -13.79 12.23
N MET A 55 -5.67 -13.07 11.21
CA MET A 55 -7.05 -13.04 10.77
C MET A 55 -7.07 -12.73 9.27
N TYR A 56 -7.92 -13.45 8.54
CA TYR A 56 -8.26 -13.16 7.15
C TYR A 56 -9.78 -13.20 7.03
N ASN A 57 -10.39 -12.06 6.65
CA ASN A 57 -11.84 -11.96 6.51
C ASN A 57 -12.20 -11.62 5.06
N CYS A 58 -12.94 -12.52 4.41
CA CYS A 58 -13.45 -12.32 3.05
C CYS A 58 -14.75 -11.52 3.12
N TRP A 59 -14.68 -10.19 3.03
CA TRP A 59 -15.85 -9.33 3.19
C TRP A 59 -16.63 -9.16 1.89
N ALA A 60 -15.94 -8.93 0.78
CA ALA A 60 -16.61 -8.63 -0.49
C ALA A 60 -17.27 -9.84 -1.14
N ASN A 61 -16.57 -10.98 -1.18
CA ASN A 61 -17.08 -12.24 -1.73
C ASN A 61 -16.29 -13.43 -1.15
N LYS A 62 -16.62 -14.67 -1.56
CA LYS A 62 -15.87 -15.88 -1.16
C LYS A 62 -14.66 -16.18 -2.05
N ALA A 63 -14.39 -15.33 -3.04
CA ALA A 63 -13.24 -15.46 -3.93
C ALA A 63 -12.06 -14.68 -3.35
N ASP A 64 -10.86 -15.18 -3.56
CA ASP A 64 -9.64 -14.39 -3.37
C ASP A 64 -9.31 -13.76 -4.73
N GLU A 65 -9.50 -12.45 -4.86
CA GLU A 65 -9.22 -11.75 -6.11
C GLU A 65 -7.70 -11.72 -6.42
N ALA A 66 -6.84 -12.15 -5.48
CA ALA A 66 -5.43 -12.42 -5.72
C ALA A 66 -5.17 -13.72 -6.52
N GLU A 67 -6.15 -14.63 -6.62
CA GLU A 67 -6.03 -15.88 -7.40
C GLU A 67 -6.47 -15.75 -8.87
N THR A 68 -7.40 -14.84 -9.16
CA THR A 68 -8.06 -14.72 -10.47
C THR A 68 -7.56 -13.54 -11.31
N ASN A 69 -6.91 -12.56 -10.68
CA ASN A 69 -6.51 -11.31 -11.32
C ASN A 69 -4.97 -11.14 -11.24
N PRO A 70 -4.28 -10.66 -12.30
CA PRO A 70 -2.87 -10.27 -12.21
C PRO A 70 -2.59 -9.11 -11.23
N CYS A 71 -3.62 -8.61 -10.55
CA CYS A 71 -3.60 -7.49 -9.62
C CYS A 71 -3.43 -7.98 -8.18
N ASP A 72 -2.19 -8.27 -7.83
CA ASP A 72 -1.72 -8.68 -6.51
C ASP A 72 -1.56 -7.49 -5.52
N HIS A 73 -2.43 -6.47 -5.61
CA HIS A 73 -2.27 -5.20 -4.88
C HIS A 73 -2.23 -5.39 -3.36
N GLY A 74 -3.23 -6.07 -2.79
CA GLY A 74 -3.24 -6.37 -1.36
C GLY A 74 -2.07 -7.23 -0.89
N THR A 75 -1.61 -8.16 -1.75
CA THR A 75 -0.38 -8.94 -1.50
C THR A 75 0.87 -8.08 -1.50
N HIS A 76 0.95 -7.14 -2.43
CA HIS A 76 2.05 -6.19 -2.53
C HIS A 76 2.09 -5.29 -1.30
N VAL A 77 0.95 -4.68 -0.92
CA VAL A 77 0.80 -3.84 0.27
C VAL A 77 1.18 -4.60 1.55
N ALA A 78 0.65 -5.81 1.74
CA ALA A 78 1.00 -6.68 2.86
C ALA A 78 2.49 -7.06 2.88
N GLY A 79 3.09 -7.27 1.71
CA GLY A 79 4.51 -7.55 1.55
C GLY A 79 5.40 -6.35 1.93
N LEU A 80 5.04 -5.13 1.53
CA LEU A 80 5.75 -3.91 1.91
C LEU A 80 5.73 -3.72 3.43
N LEU A 81 4.59 -3.99 4.07
CA LEU A 81 4.45 -3.82 5.51
C LEU A 81 5.17 -4.94 6.28
N ALA A 82 4.78 -6.19 6.09
CA ALA A 82 5.16 -7.31 6.97
C ALA A 82 5.83 -8.48 6.25
N GLY A 83 6.27 -8.28 5.00
CA GLY A 83 7.03 -9.26 4.24
C GLY A 83 8.22 -9.80 5.03
N SER A 84 8.39 -11.12 5.04
CA SER A 84 9.48 -11.76 5.76
C SER A 84 10.11 -12.87 4.92
N SER A 85 11.40 -13.12 5.12
CA SER A 85 12.11 -14.18 4.41
C SER A 85 11.98 -15.51 5.13
N ILE A 86 11.45 -16.52 4.44
CA ILE A 86 11.46 -17.91 4.90
C ILE A 86 12.93 -18.33 5.08
N ARG A 87 13.36 -18.54 6.32
CA ARG A 87 14.74 -18.86 6.75
C ARG A 87 15.75 -17.72 6.68
N GLY A 88 15.31 -16.46 6.59
CA GLY A 88 16.21 -15.29 6.65
C GLY A 88 17.20 -15.18 5.48
N LYS A 89 16.95 -15.89 4.38
CA LYS A 89 17.85 -15.95 3.21
C LYS A 89 17.76 -14.74 2.28
N HIS A 90 16.77 -13.87 2.49
CA HIS A 90 16.52 -12.70 1.65
C HIS A 90 16.47 -11.43 2.49
N ALA A 91 17.21 -10.40 2.06
CA ALA A 91 17.29 -9.10 2.71
C ALA A 91 16.02 -8.24 2.53
N ASN A 92 15.14 -8.63 1.61
CA ASN A 92 13.94 -7.88 1.23
C ASN A 92 12.81 -8.14 2.24
N LEU A 93 12.93 -7.48 3.37
CA LEU A 93 12.00 -7.55 4.48
C LEU A 93 11.09 -6.31 4.44
N GLY A 94 9.81 -6.51 4.74
CA GLY A 94 8.86 -5.41 4.92
C GLY A 94 9.29 -4.49 6.07
N ILE A 95 8.71 -3.29 6.13
CA ILE A 95 9.01 -2.26 7.13
C ILE A 95 8.98 -2.85 8.55
N GLY A 96 7.87 -3.52 8.91
CA GLY A 96 7.68 -4.28 10.14
C GLY A 96 7.73 -5.79 9.88
N ASP A 97 8.90 -6.33 9.59
CA ASP A 97 9.03 -7.76 9.24
C ASP A 97 8.76 -8.73 10.40
N LYS A 98 8.51 -8.24 11.61
CA LYS A 98 8.01 -9.01 12.75
C LYS A 98 6.51 -8.78 13.06
N THR A 99 5.89 -7.80 12.41
CA THR A 99 4.46 -7.47 12.53
C THR A 99 3.57 -8.59 12.02
N ARG A 100 2.43 -8.79 12.69
CA ARG A 100 1.35 -9.69 12.27
C ARG A 100 0.28 -8.90 11.52
N ILE A 101 -0.42 -9.54 10.60
CA ILE A 101 -1.43 -8.92 9.74
C ILE A 101 -2.81 -9.44 10.10
N SER A 102 -3.76 -8.53 10.31
CA SER A 102 -5.18 -8.81 10.22
C SER A 102 -5.67 -8.29 8.87
N PHE A 103 -6.05 -9.18 7.96
CA PHE A 103 -6.38 -8.80 6.59
C PHE A 103 -7.89 -8.86 6.36
N MET A 104 -8.41 -7.80 5.75
CA MET A 104 -9.80 -7.69 5.30
C MET A 104 -9.78 -7.60 3.78
N ASP A 105 -10.30 -8.65 3.14
CA ASP A 105 -10.43 -8.71 1.69
C ASP A 105 -11.70 -7.99 1.26
N ILE A 106 -11.49 -6.85 0.61
CA ILE A 106 -12.54 -5.94 0.14
C ILE A 106 -12.85 -6.14 -1.35
N GLY A 107 -12.29 -7.18 -1.99
CA GLY A 107 -12.54 -7.51 -3.39
C GLY A 107 -11.84 -6.55 -4.35
N THR A 108 -12.58 -5.82 -5.18
CA THR A 108 -11.96 -4.80 -6.05
C THR A 108 -11.75 -3.49 -5.30
N GLN A 109 -10.85 -2.61 -5.77
CA GLN A 109 -10.66 -1.25 -5.22
C GLN A 109 -11.88 -0.31 -5.50
N GLY A 110 -13.08 -0.88 -5.62
CA GLY A 110 -14.34 -0.18 -5.84
C GLY A 110 -15.03 0.22 -4.54
N GLU A 111 -16.05 1.06 -4.67
CA GLU A 111 -16.79 1.72 -3.59
C GLU A 111 -17.47 0.78 -2.58
N THR A 112 -17.43 -0.53 -2.77
CA THR A 112 -18.12 -1.54 -1.96
C THR A 112 -17.66 -1.61 -0.51
N CYS A 113 -16.41 -1.26 -0.19
CA CYS A 113 -15.95 -1.08 1.21
C CYS A 113 -15.81 0.38 1.62
N ALA A 114 -16.11 1.28 0.69
CA ALA A 114 -16.05 2.71 0.89
C ALA A 114 -17.34 3.12 1.64
N GLY A 115 -17.29 3.09 2.99
CA GLY A 115 -18.36 3.62 3.85
C GLY A 115 -19.01 2.68 4.85
N GLN A 116 -18.40 1.54 5.17
CA GLN A 116 -18.86 0.72 6.30
C GLN A 116 -17.85 0.81 7.46
N LEU A 117 -18.33 1.24 8.64
CA LEU A 117 -17.54 1.40 9.88
C LEU A 117 -16.73 0.14 10.28
N HIS A 118 -17.08 -1.04 9.74
CA HIS A 118 -16.46 -2.31 10.08
C HIS A 118 -15.07 -2.53 9.46
N CYS A 119 -14.60 -1.69 8.53
CA CYS A 119 -13.27 -1.84 7.91
C CYS A 119 -12.10 -1.53 8.86
N ALA A 120 -12.33 -0.75 9.93
CA ALA A 120 -11.34 -0.44 10.96
C ALA A 120 -11.58 -1.22 12.28
N SER A 121 -12.45 -2.22 12.26
CA SER A 121 -12.74 -3.09 13.41
C SER A 121 -12.16 -4.47 13.16
N ASN A 122 -11.41 -5.03 14.09
CA ASN A 122 -11.07 -6.45 14.04
C ASN A 122 -10.99 -7.10 15.42
N ASP A 123 -11.35 -8.37 15.45
CA ASP A 123 -11.25 -9.23 16.63
C ASP A 123 -9.80 -9.70 16.89
N ALA A 124 -8.87 -9.34 15.98
CA ALA A 124 -7.46 -9.69 16.05
C ALA A 124 -6.61 -8.73 16.91
N GLY A 125 -7.23 -7.65 17.44
CA GLY A 125 -6.59 -6.69 18.32
C GLY A 125 -5.67 -5.69 17.63
N ALA A 126 -5.83 -5.44 16.32
CA ALA A 126 -5.04 -4.42 15.65
C ALA A 126 -5.44 -3.02 16.14
N LYS A 127 -4.43 -2.18 16.34
CA LYS A 127 -4.58 -0.76 16.68
C LYS A 127 -4.09 0.17 15.58
N ILE A 128 -3.48 -0.38 14.53
CA ILE A 128 -3.02 0.36 13.36
C ILE A 128 -3.72 -0.23 12.14
N PHE A 129 -4.31 0.61 11.29
CA PHE A 129 -4.98 0.21 10.07
C PHE A 129 -4.39 0.95 8.86
N SER A 130 -4.20 0.25 7.76
CA SER A 130 -3.63 0.78 6.52
C SER A 130 -4.60 0.60 5.36
N PHE A 131 -5.06 1.71 4.79
CA PHE A 131 -6.02 1.75 3.69
C PHE A 131 -5.34 2.30 2.43
N SER A 132 -4.99 1.40 1.51
CA SER A 132 -4.33 1.72 0.23
C SER A 132 -5.33 1.86 -0.91
N TRP A 133 -6.48 2.46 -0.64
CA TRP A 133 -7.59 2.64 -1.57
C TRP A 133 -8.31 3.96 -1.27
N GLY A 134 -9.12 4.43 -2.21
CA GLY A 134 -9.97 5.59 -2.03
C GLY A 134 -10.72 5.97 -3.30
N THR A 135 -11.81 6.72 -3.12
CA THR A 135 -12.66 7.18 -4.22
C THR A 135 -12.35 8.64 -4.55
N PRO A 136 -11.99 8.96 -5.81
CA PRO A 136 -11.79 10.35 -6.23
C PRO A 136 -13.12 11.11 -6.32
N GLY A 137 -13.06 12.45 -6.37
CA GLY A 137 -14.23 13.31 -6.58
C GLY A 137 -14.87 13.87 -5.31
N SER A 138 -14.55 13.31 -4.14
CA SER A 138 -14.85 13.92 -2.84
C SER A 138 -13.73 13.60 -1.85
N ASP A 139 -13.28 14.59 -1.10
CA ASP A 139 -12.24 14.47 -0.09
C ASP A 139 -12.81 14.19 1.31
N TYR A 140 -13.95 14.79 1.67
CA TYR A 140 -14.66 14.52 2.92
C TYR A 140 -16.08 13.99 2.63
N SER A 141 -16.17 12.68 2.41
CA SER A 141 -17.44 11.98 2.19
C SER A 141 -18.09 11.51 3.51
N SER A 142 -19.25 10.85 3.42
CA SER A 142 -19.83 10.12 4.57
C SER A 142 -18.83 9.12 5.17
N GLN A 143 -18.00 8.48 4.35
CA GLN A 143 -16.99 7.53 4.79
C GLN A 143 -15.90 8.22 5.63
N ALA A 144 -15.44 9.38 5.20
CA ALA A 144 -14.45 10.16 5.94
C ALA A 144 -15.02 10.63 7.29
N ARG A 145 -16.29 11.04 7.32
CA ARG A 145 -17.01 11.40 8.55
C ARG A 145 -17.16 10.21 9.50
N ASP A 146 -17.57 9.06 8.98
CA ASP A 146 -17.83 7.87 9.78
C ASP A 146 -16.51 7.28 10.31
N LEU A 147 -15.42 7.39 9.53
CA LEU A 147 -14.07 7.04 9.97
C LEU A 147 -13.57 7.99 11.07
N ASP A 148 -13.79 9.31 10.94
CA ASP A 148 -13.47 10.28 12.01
C ASP A 148 -14.25 9.96 13.30
N ALA A 149 -15.53 9.62 13.20
CA ALA A 149 -16.35 9.25 14.36
C ALA A 149 -15.81 7.96 15.03
N PHE A 150 -15.48 6.95 14.23
CA PHE A 150 -14.89 5.71 14.73
C PHE A 150 -13.59 5.95 15.49
N ILE A 151 -12.66 6.72 14.92
CA ILE A 151 -11.36 6.99 15.57
C ILE A 151 -11.56 7.86 16.83
N TYR A 152 -12.50 8.81 16.79
CA TYR A 152 -12.82 9.63 17.96
C TYR A 152 -13.34 8.80 19.14
N GLU A 153 -14.12 7.74 18.87
CA GLU A 153 -14.59 6.79 19.88
C GLU A 153 -13.53 5.75 20.29
N ASN A 154 -12.47 5.57 19.49
CA ASN A 154 -11.40 4.60 19.69
C ASN A 154 -10.03 5.29 19.62
N LEU A 155 -9.72 6.12 20.62
CA LEU A 155 -8.52 6.99 20.65
C LEU A 155 -7.19 6.23 20.62
N ASP A 156 -7.19 4.93 20.85
CA ASP A 156 -6.03 4.05 20.75
C ASP A 156 -5.84 3.45 19.35
N VAL A 157 -6.70 3.81 18.39
CA VAL A 157 -6.62 3.37 16.99
C VAL A 157 -5.98 4.45 16.11
N LEU A 158 -5.00 4.04 15.32
CA LEU A 158 -4.37 4.82 14.27
C LEU A 158 -4.79 4.31 12.89
N VAL A 159 -5.21 5.22 12.00
CA VAL A 159 -5.56 4.87 10.62
C VAL A 159 -4.69 5.68 9.65
N VAL A 160 -4.07 4.96 8.72
CA VAL A 160 -3.22 5.49 7.66
C VAL A 160 -3.91 5.25 6.33
N VAL A 161 -4.08 6.29 5.52
CA VAL A 161 -4.86 6.26 4.27
C VAL A 161 -4.03 6.84 3.13
N ALA A 162 -4.03 6.19 1.96
CA ALA A 162 -3.40 6.74 0.77
C ALA A 162 -4.08 8.07 0.35
N ALA A 163 -3.32 9.07 -0.07
CA ALA A 163 -3.85 10.36 -0.54
C ALA A 163 -4.72 10.26 -1.79
N GLY A 164 -4.48 9.22 -2.60
CA GLY A 164 -5.03 9.05 -3.93
C GLY A 164 -3.98 9.24 -5.02
N ASN A 165 -4.33 8.81 -6.24
CA ASN A 165 -3.48 8.86 -7.43
C ASN A 165 -4.05 9.79 -8.51
N SER A 166 -4.76 10.84 -8.10
CA SER A 166 -5.47 11.75 -9.00
C SER A 166 -4.75 13.09 -9.18
N GLY A 167 -3.47 13.21 -8.81
CA GLY A 167 -2.70 14.46 -8.96
C GLY A 167 -2.79 15.06 -10.37
N GLU A 168 -2.67 14.21 -11.39
CA GLU A 168 -2.71 14.62 -12.80
C GLU A 168 -4.11 14.97 -13.32
N SER A 169 -5.18 14.75 -12.54
CA SER A 169 -6.53 15.15 -12.93
C SER A 169 -6.79 16.65 -12.78
N SER A 170 -5.82 17.39 -12.23
CA SER A 170 -5.86 18.84 -12.04
C SER A 170 -4.64 19.48 -12.71
N THR A 171 -4.83 20.60 -13.40
CA THR A 171 -3.73 21.35 -14.03
C THR A 171 -2.66 21.82 -13.04
N THR A 172 -3.02 21.90 -11.77
CA THR A 172 -2.14 22.38 -10.69
C THR A 172 -1.57 21.24 -9.84
N GLY A 173 -2.00 19.99 -10.04
CA GLY A 173 -1.74 18.89 -9.12
C GLY A 173 -2.57 18.94 -7.82
N GLN A 174 -3.30 20.04 -7.60
CA GLN A 174 -3.97 20.35 -6.34
C GLN A 174 -5.46 20.01 -6.35
N ARG A 175 -6.02 19.83 -5.14
CA ARG A 175 -7.44 19.50 -4.88
C ARG A 175 -7.85 18.16 -5.44
N THR A 176 -7.00 17.15 -5.22
CA THR A 176 -7.13 15.82 -5.81
C THR A 176 -7.18 14.71 -4.75
N ILE A 177 -7.27 15.07 -3.46
CA ILE A 177 -7.35 14.13 -2.34
C ILE A 177 -8.60 13.25 -2.47
N SER A 178 -8.41 11.93 -2.37
CA SER A 178 -9.51 10.96 -2.38
C SER A 178 -10.13 10.80 -1.00
N SER A 179 -11.37 10.34 -0.96
CA SER A 179 -12.00 9.85 0.27
C SER A 179 -11.60 8.39 0.53
N PRO A 180 -11.34 7.97 1.78
CA PRO A 180 -11.51 8.72 3.04
C PRO A 180 -10.26 9.49 3.50
N SER A 181 -9.27 9.70 2.62
CA SER A 181 -7.99 10.35 2.97
C SER A 181 -8.13 11.79 3.44
N GLY A 182 -9.21 12.48 3.02
CA GLY A 182 -9.56 13.80 3.51
C GLY A 182 -10.22 13.81 4.89
N ALA A 183 -10.38 12.68 5.59
CA ALA A 183 -10.79 12.63 7.00
C ALA A 183 -9.82 13.45 7.88
N LYS A 184 -10.30 13.96 9.02
CA LYS A 184 -9.52 14.89 9.86
C LYS A 184 -8.49 14.17 10.70
N ILE A 185 -8.82 12.99 11.22
CA ILE A 185 -8.03 12.31 12.26
C ILE A 185 -7.04 11.29 11.67
N VAL A 186 -7.23 10.88 10.41
CA VAL A 186 -6.33 9.93 9.73
C VAL A 186 -4.99 10.54 9.37
N ILE A 187 -3.96 9.69 9.24
CA ILE A 187 -2.72 10.04 8.55
C ILE A 187 -2.89 9.76 7.06
N SER A 188 -2.97 10.80 6.26
CA SER A 188 -2.99 10.76 4.81
C SER A 188 -1.56 10.76 4.26
N VAL A 189 -1.26 9.81 3.39
CA VAL A 189 0.09 9.58 2.85
C VAL A 189 0.12 9.81 1.34
N GLY A 190 0.91 10.80 0.91
CA GLY A 190 1.24 11.03 -0.50
C GLY A 190 2.46 10.21 -0.95
N VAL A 191 2.78 10.31 -2.25
CA VAL A 191 3.83 9.51 -2.88
C VAL A 191 4.99 10.39 -3.34
N SER A 192 6.20 10.10 -2.87
CA SER A 192 7.44 10.59 -3.48
C SER A 192 8.00 9.55 -4.46
N LEU A 193 8.91 10.03 -5.30
CA LEU A 193 9.85 9.16 -5.99
C LEU A 193 10.76 8.44 -4.97
N ASN A 194 11.39 7.37 -5.42
CA ASN A 194 12.37 6.65 -4.64
C ASN A 194 13.72 7.37 -4.56
N SER A 195 14.72 6.74 -3.95
CA SER A 195 16.10 7.25 -3.96
C SER A 195 16.57 7.57 -5.38
N ALA A 196 17.34 8.64 -5.54
CA ALA A 196 18.06 8.93 -6.79
C ALA A 196 18.86 7.72 -7.32
N ALA A 197 19.32 6.84 -6.42
CA ALA A 197 20.02 5.60 -6.78
C ALA A 197 19.12 4.59 -7.54
N SER A 198 17.80 4.69 -7.42
CA SER A 198 16.83 3.93 -8.21
C SER A 198 16.61 4.51 -9.62
N PHE A 199 17.23 5.64 -9.95
CA PHE A 199 17.00 6.37 -11.20
C PHE A 199 18.26 6.66 -12.02
N THR A 200 19.37 5.95 -11.75
CA THR A 200 20.68 6.19 -12.39
C THR A 200 20.67 6.12 -13.92
N ASN A 201 19.66 5.47 -14.51
CA ASN A 201 19.51 5.34 -15.97
C ASN A 201 18.74 6.49 -16.62
N PHE A 202 18.22 7.44 -15.84
CA PHE A 202 17.45 8.57 -16.34
C PHE A 202 18.28 9.86 -16.27
N GLY A 203 18.28 10.63 -17.37
CA GLY A 203 18.79 11.99 -17.35
C GLY A 203 17.84 12.88 -16.54
N CYS A 204 18.39 13.81 -15.74
CA CYS A 204 17.70 14.70 -14.78
C CYS A 204 17.68 14.20 -13.32
N PRO A 205 18.84 14.06 -12.66
CA PRO A 205 18.93 13.67 -11.24
C PRO A 205 18.26 14.68 -10.29
N ASP A 206 18.16 15.95 -10.70
CA ASP A 206 17.48 17.00 -9.91
C ASP A 206 15.96 16.78 -9.82
N VAL A 207 15.40 16.01 -10.76
CA VAL A 207 13.98 15.64 -10.77
C VAL A 207 13.79 14.21 -10.27
N PHE A 208 14.61 13.26 -10.72
CA PHE A 208 14.48 11.85 -10.34
C PHE A 208 15.23 11.53 -9.05
N ASN A 209 14.69 12.00 -7.92
CA ASN A 209 15.21 11.76 -6.57
C ASN A 209 14.09 11.75 -5.52
N GLU A 210 14.45 11.31 -4.31
CA GLU A 210 13.54 11.11 -3.18
C GLU A 210 12.82 12.38 -2.70
N ARG A 211 13.26 13.58 -3.12
CA ARG A 211 12.66 14.86 -2.74
C ARG A 211 11.55 15.29 -3.68
N THR A 212 11.36 14.59 -4.79
CA THR A 212 10.33 14.87 -5.77
C THR A 212 9.05 14.09 -5.44
N VAL A 213 7.94 14.80 -5.40
CA VAL A 213 6.60 14.20 -5.29
C VAL A 213 6.21 13.63 -6.65
N ALA A 214 5.67 12.41 -6.67
CA ALA A 214 5.20 11.77 -7.90
C ALA A 214 4.04 12.59 -8.51
N SER A 215 4.02 12.76 -9.83
CA SER A 215 3.02 13.59 -10.52
C SER A 215 1.58 13.14 -10.27
N PHE A 216 1.36 11.83 -10.19
CA PHE A 216 0.06 11.25 -9.90
C PHE A 216 -0.35 11.37 -8.42
N SER A 217 0.57 11.66 -7.50
CA SER A 217 0.24 11.78 -6.08
C SER A 217 -0.82 12.86 -5.88
N SER A 218 -1.97 12.48 -5.33
CA SER A 218 -2.98 13.45 -4.93
C SER A 218 -2.41 14.41 -3.89
N ALA A 219 -2.78 15.67 -3.99
CA ALA A 219 -2.20 16.74 -3.18
C ALA A 219 -3.20 17.82 -2.79
N ARG A 220 -2.77 18.63 -1.81
CA ARG A 220 -3.47 19.76 -1.19
C ARG A 220 -4.15 20.67 -2.20
N PHE A 221 -5.18 21.42 -1.82
CA PHE A 221 -5.89 21.42 -0.53
C PHE A 221 -7.09 20.49 -0.55
N THR A 222 -7.64 20.14 0.61
CA THR A 222 -9.03 19.69 0.70
C THR A 222 -9.99 20.81 0.24
N THR A 223 -11.24 20.47 -0.07
CA THR A 223 -12.31 21.38 -0.50
C THR A 223 -12.52 22.51 0.51
N ASP A 224 -12.39 22.20 1.80
CA ASP A 224 -12.50 23.13 2.92
C ASP A 224 -11.19 23.82 3.33
N GLY A 225 -10.10 23.61 2.59
CA GLY A 225 -8.83 24.33 2.77
C GLY A 225 -7.84 23.73 3.77
N ARG A 226 -8.12 22.56 4.34
CA ARG A 226 -7.16 21.80 5.16
C ARG A 226 -5.99 21.29 4.31
N LEU A 227 -4.87 21.09 4.99
CA LEU A 227 -3.66 20.52 4.40
C LEU A 227 -3.74 19.00 4.46
N LYS A 228 -3.75 18.36 3.30
CA LYS A 228 -3.58 16.91 3.07
C LYS A 228 -2.75 16.72 1.79
N PRO A 229 -1.94 15.65 1.65
CA PRO A 229 -1.63 14.65 2.67
C PRO A 229 -0.84 15.23 3.84
N ASP A 230 -0.78 14.51 4.97
CA ASP A 230 -0.03 14.93 6.16
C ASP A 230 1.47 14.64 5.99
N VAL A 231 1.78 13.51 5.37
CA VAL A 231 3.15 13.05 5.10
C VAL A 231 3.27 12.50 3.68
N VAL A 232 4.51 12.36 3.22
CA VAL A 232 4.84 11.74 1.93
C VAL A 232 5.81 10.60 2.21
N ALA A 233 5.63 9.47 1.51
CA ALA A 233 6.53 8.33 1.58
C ALA A 233 6.94 7.86 0.17
N PRO A 234 8.09 7.19 0.03
CA PRO A 234 8.51 6.62 -1.24
C PRO A 234 7.53 5.56 -1.73
N GLY A 235 6.97 5.75 -2.92
CA GLY A 235 6.04 4.80 -3.52
C GLY A 235 6.17 4.67 -5.04
N MET A 236 7.01 5.49 -5.67
CA MET A 236 7.29 5.40 -7.11
C MET A 236 8.73 4.98 -7.37
N SER A 237 8.92 3.84 -8.03
CA SER A 237 10.18 3.45 -8.66
C SER A 237 9.92 3.26 -10.16
N LEU A 238 10.77 3.83 -11.02
CA LEU A 238 10.58 3.72 -12.48
C LEU A 238 10.88 2.30 -13.00
N PHE A 239 11.40 1.42 -12.14
CA PHE A 239 11.63 0.01 -12.47
C PHE A 239 10.39 -0.89 -12.32
N HIS A 240 9.21 -0.35 -11.99
CA HIS A 240 7.94 -1.09 -12.19
C HIS A 240 6.74 -0.15 -12.49
N CYS A 241 5.95 -0.56 -13.49
CA CYS A 241 4.67 -0.04 -13.98
C CYS A 241 4.61 1.44 -14.43
N SER A 242 5.03 1.66 -15.68
CA SER A 242 4.65 2.82 -16.48
C SER A 242 3.14 2.80 -16.79
N LEU A 243 2.53 3.99 -16.76
CA LEU A 243 1.19 4.33 -17.20
C LEU A 243 0.93 3.90 -18.65
N GLN A 244 0.39 2.70 -18.83
CA GLN A 244 -0.53 2.26 -19.89
C GLN A 244 -0.76 0.77 -19.64
N GLY A 245 -2.02 0.38 -19.40
CA GLY A 245 -2.42 -0.92 -18.85
C GLY A 245 -1.50 -2.10 -19.17
N THR A 246 -0.91 -2.68 -18.12
CA THR A 246 -0.45 -4.08 -17.95
C THR A 246 0.66 -4.10 -16.88
N SER A 247 0.31 -4.44 -15.64
CA SER A 247 1.32 -4.82 -14.63
C SER A 247 1.88 -6.20 -14.99
N GLN A 248 3.06 -6.24 -15.62
CA GLN A 248 3.79 -7.49 -15.81
C GLN A 248 4.45 -7.96 -14.50
N ALA A 249 3.69 -8.70 -13.68
CA ALA A 249 4.25 -9.71 -12.80
C ALA A 249 4.45 -11.00 -13.64
N VAL A 250 5.66 -11.24 -14.14
CA VAL A 250 6.01 -12.51 -14.78
C VAL A 250 7.06 -13.21 -13.95
N TRP A 251 6.76 -14.42 -13.48
CA TRP A 251 7.65 -15.30 -12.74
C TRP A 251 8.51 -16.15 -13.69
N PRO A 252 9.79 -16.44 -13.38
CA PRO A 252 10.54 -17.49 -14.05
C PRO A 252 10.40 -18.81 -13.28
N GLY A 253 9.96 -19.87 -13.97
CA GLY A 253 10.08 -21.26 -13.50
C GLY A 253 8.75 -22.00 -13.40
N ASP A 254 8.30 -22.47 -14.57
CA ASP A 254 7.52 -23.68 -14.86
C ASP A 254 6.43 -24.17 -13.89
N HIS A 255 5.22 -24.15 -14.48
CA HIS A 255 4.04 -24.97 -14.18
C HIS A 255 2.94 -24.34 -13.28
N TRP A 256 2.06 -23.56 -13.94
CA TRP A 256 0.61 -23.80 -14.11
C TRP A 256 -0.25 -22.54 -13.91
N CYS A 257 -0.60 -21.90 -15.02
CA CYS A 257 -1.96 -21.41 -15.32
C CYS A 257 -2.06 -21.32 -16.85
N ARG A 258 -2.80 -22.26 -17.44
CA ARG A 258 -3.09 -22.32 -18.88
C ARG A 258 -4.57 -21.99 -19.05
N CYS A 259 -4.89 -20.84 -19.63
CA CYS A 259 -6.23 -20.56 -20.17
C CYS A 259 -6.15 -20.70 -21.69
N THR A 260 -6.80 -21.73 -22.24
CA THR A 260 -7.06 -21.85 -23.68
C THR A 260 -8.33 -21.10 -24.03
N SER A 261 -8.28 -20.37 -25.14
CA SER A 261 -9.38 -19.64 -25.76
C SER A 261 -10.41 -20.58 -26.41
N THR A 262 -11.67 -20.17 -26.36
CA THR A 262 -12.55 -20.11 -27.53
C THR A 262 -13.20 -18.75 -27.55
#